data_AF-R1DB53-F1
#
_entry.id   AF-R1DB53-F1
#
_cell.length_a   1.000
_cell.length_b   1.000
_cell.length_c   1.000
_cell.angle_alpha   90.00
_cell.angle_beta   90.00
_cell.angle_gamma   90.00
#
_symmetry.space_group_name_H-M   'P 1'
#
loop_
_entity.id
_entity.type
_entity.pdbx_description
1 polymer ?
#
loop_
_entity_poly.entity_id
_entity_poly.type
_entity_poly.pdbx_seq_one_letter_code
_entity_poly.pdbx_strand_id
1 'polypeptide(L)'
;MVLVQPCARSQAFGLCLLNLATFPSELPRWRQLPGDWLSLQRRLRINHVLVATSEEESGHILGSVEVHSPQYQQRLAGGAYSPEQLARLQPYLASLAVREGARGRGVGQSLVEAAVEAVRSSDYAGEHLLLGVTETNSAAVRLYERCGFETLSIYGGRVLRDAAGTAVIGKQFEEHNSLPGPVYAGGGYTLLSAAIRGGPPAVRRVLQAQPGAAREVTTGGATALHVCGMSRAGEMSTALLLEALGADADVEATDAWGYTPLQRHASNNLAVGAQAGGRPMRSRASHTRPSGLEGRGDSARALARRFRHFATLRVFQQFELERGIPLPEGEIEL
;
A
#
# COMPACT_ATOMS: atom_id res chain seq x y z
N MET A 1 -5.69 -30.69 17.28
CA MET A 1 -5.45 -30.46 15.83
C MET A 1 -6.06 -29.11 15.43
N VAL A 2 -5.58 -28.44 14.36
CA VAL A 2 -6.18 -27.19 13.85
C VAL A 2 -7.13 -27.56 12.71
N LEU A 3 -8.40 -27.20 12.83
CA LEU A 3 -9.41 -27.38 11.78
C LEU A 3 -9.66 -26.04 11.10
N VAL A 4 -9.54 -25.99 9.77
CA VAL A 4 -9.91 -24.80 8.97
C VAL A 4 -11.19 -25.10 8.19
N GLN A 5 -12.14 -24.17 8.26
CA GLN A 5 -13.46 -24.34 7.65
C GLN A 5 -14.05 -22.99 7.21
N PRO A 6 -15.04 -22.97 6.31
CA PRO A 6 -15.83 -21.79 6.01
C PRO A 6 -16.44 -21.18 7.27
N CYS A 7 -16.41 -19.86 7.36
CA CYS A 7 -16.94 -19.11 8.50
C CYS A 7 -18.47 -19.23 8.59
N ALA A 8 -18.98 -19.82 9.67
CA ALA A 8 -20.40 -19.84 9.96
C ALA A 8 -20.91 -18.46 10.40
N ARG A 9 -22.22 -18.21 10.29
CA ARG A 9 -22.83 -16.93 10.70
C ARG A 9 -22.54 -16.58 12.17
N SER A 10 -22.59 -17.55 13.08
CA SER A 10 -22.27 -17.34 14.49
C SER A 10 -20.81 -16.91 14.71
N GLN A 11 -19.87 -17.52 13.98
CA GLN A 11 -18.45 -17.17 14.02
C GLN A 11 -18.18 -15.78 13.39
N ALA A 12 -18.89 -15.45 12.31
CA ALA A 12 -18.84 -14.14 11.69
C ALA A 12 -19.22 -13.02 12.67
N PHE A 13 -20.22 -13.26 13.53
CA PHE A 13 -20.60 -12.30 14.56
C PHE A 13 -19.46 -12.10 15.58
N GLY A 14 -18.79 -13.19 15.97
CA GLY A 14 -17.58 -13.14 16.78
C GLY A 14 -16.46 -12.32 16.14
N LEU A 15 -16.23 -12.47 14.83
CA LEU A 15 -15.25 -11.69 14.08
C LEU A 15 -15.61 -10.19 14.02
N CYS A 16 -16.90 -9.84 13.86
CA CYS A 16 -17.35 -8.44 13.96
C CYS A 16 -17.01 -7.84 15.33
N LEU A 17 -17.28 -8.57 16.42
CA LEU A 17 -16.97 -8.11 17.77
C LEU A 17 -15.45 -7.95 17.99
N LEU A 18 -14.65 -8.90 17.49
CA LEU A 18 -13.19 -8.83 17.57
C LEU A 18 -12.62 -7.65 16.78
N ASN A 19 -13.13 -7.39 15.58
CA ASN A 19 -12.73 -6.22 14.79
C ASN A 19 -13.06 -4.90 15.50
N LEU A 20 -14.26 -4.78 16.10
CA LEU A 20 -14.64 -3.59 16.87
C LEU A 20 -13.82 -3.40 18.15
N ALA A 21 -13.35 -4.49 18.75
CA ALA A 21 -12.45 -4.43 19.89
C ALA A 21 -11.02 -4.03 19.47
N THR A 22 -10.58 -4.48 18.30
CA THR A 22 -9.22 -4.23 17.78
C THR A 22 -9.11 -2.83 17.16
N PHE A 23 -10.16 -2.37 16.49
CA PHE A 23 -10.25 -1.08 15.81
C PHE A 23 -11.47 -0.31 16.33
N PRO A 24 -11.38 0.25 17.56
CA PRO A 24 -12.49 0.99 18.14
C PRO A 24 -12.81 2.22 17.27
N SER A 25 -14.11 2.44 17.02
CA SER A 25 -14.59 3.63 16.33
C SER A 25 -15.07 4.68 17.34
N GLU A 26 -15.19 5.93 16.88
CA GLU A 26 -15.83 7.01 17.64
C GLU A 26 -17.35 6.82 17.77
N LEU A 27 -17.95 5.94 16.95
CA LEU A 27 -19.37 5.63 17.02
C LEU A 27 -19.63 4.56 18.10
N PRO A 28 -20.70 4.71 18.90
CA PRO A 28 -21.12 3.65 19.81
C PRO A 28 -21.39 2.34 19.06
N ARG A 29 -20.93 1.20 19.62
CA ARG A 29 -21.04 -0.13 18.99
C ARG A 29 -22.44 -0.46 18.47
N TRP A 30 -23.49 -0.08 19.20
CA TRP A 30 -24.88 -0.34 18.81
C TRP A 30 -25.31 0.37 17.52
N ARG A 31 -24.66 1.49 17.15
CA ARG A 31 -24.87 2.16 15.85
C ARG A 31 -24.07 1.53 14.72
N GLN A 32 -22.89 1.00 15.02
CA GLN A 32 -21.97 0.46 14.02
C GLN A 32 -22.27 -1.01 13.66
N LEU A 33 -22.56 -1.83 14.68
CA LEU A 33 -22.78 -3.27 14.57
C LEU A 33 -23.79 -3.68 13.47
N PRO A 34 -24.96 -3.03 13.30
CA PRO A 34 -25.90 -3.41 12.26
C PRO A 34 -25.30 -3.29 10.85
N GLY A 35 -24.56 -2.21 10.59
CA GLY A 35 -23.91 -1.95 9.30
C GLY A 35 -22.78 -2.94 9.04
N ASP A 36 -21.90 -3.15 10.02
CA ASP A 36 -20.79 -4.09 9.94
C ASP A 36 -21.28 -5.53 9.73
N TRP A 37 -22.36 -5.90 10.40
CA TRP A 37 -23.00 -7.20 10.27
C TRP A 37 -23.60 -7.41 8.88
N LEU A 38 -24.34 -6.43 8.35
CA LEU A 38 -24.88 -6.49 6.98
C LEU A 38 -23.76 -6.57 5.94
N SER A 39 -22.67 -5.82 6.15
CA SER A 39 -21.48 -5.88 5.31
C SER A 39 -20.83 -7.27 5.34
N LEU A 40 -20.60 -7.83 6.53
CA LEU A 40 -20.01 -9.16 6.68
C LEU A 40 -20.92 -10.26 6.10
N GLN A 41 -22.22 -10.20 6.31
CA GLN A 41 -23.20 -11.11 5.69
C GLN A 41 -23.11 -11.11 4.16
N ARG A 42 -22.87 -9.95 3.54
CA ARG A 42 -22.65 -9.86 2.09
C ARG A 42 -21.31 -10.46 1.70
N ARG A 43 -20.24 -10.17 2.44
CA ARG A 43 -18.89 -10.72 2.19
C ARG A 43 -18.88 -12.25 2.28
N LEU A 44 -19.54 -12.85 3.28
CA LEU A 44 -19.68 -14.30 3.40
C LEU A 44 -20.34 -15.00 2.19
N ARG A 45 -21.08 -14.26 1.35
CA ARG A 45 -21.72 -14.82 0.14
C ARG A 45 -20.84 -14.79 -1.09
N ILE A 46 -19.84 -13.91 -1.14
CA ILE A 46 -19.07 -13.59 -2.35
C ILE A 46 -17.57 -13.78 -2.17
N ASN A 47 -17.08 -13.80 -0.94
CA ASN A 47 -15.68 -14.01 -0.57
C ASN A 47 -15.53 -15.39 0.08
N HIS A 48 -14.30 -15.91 0.09
CA HIS A 48 -13.96 -16.99 1.01
C HIS A 48 -13.52 -16.39 2.34
N VAL A 49 -14.36 -16.51 3.36
CA VAL A 49 -14.01 -16.21 4.74
C VAL A 49 -13.85 -17.54 5.47
N LEU A 50 -12.63 -17.87 5.86
CA LEU A 50 -12.29 -19.11 6.56
C LEU A 50 -11.86 -18.80 7.99
N VAL A 51 -12.16 -19.73 8.90
CA VAL A 51 -11.74 -19.66 10.30
C VAL A 51 -11.00 -20.92 10.70
N ALA A 52 -9.97 -20.75 11.51
CA ALA A 52 -9.27 -21.84 12.17
C ALA A 52 -9.82 -21.99 13.59
N THR A 53 -10.17 -23.21 13.97
CA THR A 53 -10.68 -23.56 15.30
C THR A 53 -9.85 -24.68 15.93
N SER A 54 -9.81 -24.73 17.26
CA SER A 54 -9.28 -25.87 18.00
C SER A 54 -10.33 -26.99 18.06
N GLU A 55 -9.93 -28.25 17.91
CA GLU A 55 -10.82 -29.38 18.17
C GLU A 55 -11.16 -29.53 19.66
N GLU A 56 -10.22 -29.19 20.54
CA GLU A 56 -10.38 -29.30 22.00
C GLU A 56 -11.32 -28.24 22.58
N GLU A 57 -11.47 -27.11 21.87
CA GLU A 57 -12.33 -25.99 22.25
C GLU A 57 -13.28 -25.67 21.08
N SER A 58 -14.28 -26.52 20.89
CA SER A 58 -15.27 -26.38 19.83
C SER A 58 -15.89 -24.97 19.85
N GLY A 59 -15.63 -24.18 18.80
CA GLY A 59 -16.17 -22.84 18.62
C GLY A 59 -15.20 -21.68 18.90
N HIS A 60 -14.02 -21.93 19.49
CA HIS A 60 -13.03 -20.88 19.70
C HIS A 60 -12.24 -20.62 18.43
N ILE A 61 -12.39 -19.40 17.88
CA ILE A 61 -11.66 -18.96 16.70
C ILE A 61 -10.21 -18.71 17.12
N LEU A 62 -9.26 -19.43 16.51
CA LEU A 62 -7.81 -19.26 16.66
C LEU A 62 -7.25 -18.25 15.65
N GLY A 63 -7.91 -18.14 14.50
CA GLY A 63 -7.55 -17.20 13.44
C GLY A 63 -8.59 -17.19 12.33
N SER A 64 -8.45 -16.24 11.43
CA SER A 64 -9.31 -16.08 10.26
C SER A 64 -8.51 -15.61 9.06
N VAL A 65 -8.97 -16.00 7.87
CA VAL A 65 -8.50 -15.46 6.61
C VAL A 65 -9.68 -15.09 5.73
N GLU A 66 -9.55 -13.99 5.00
CA GLU A 66 -10.51 -13.60 3.96
C GLU A 66 -9.81 -13.44 2.62
N VAL A 67 -10.39 -14.08 1.59
CA VAL A 67 -10.04 -13.86 0.19
C VAL A 67 -11.17 -13.08 -0.49
N HIS A 68 -10.83 -11.91 -1.01
CA HIS A 68 -11.72 -11.09 -1.82
C HIS A 68 -11.83 -11.70 -3.22
N SER A 69 -13.05 -12.04 -3.64
CA SER A 69 -13.29 -12.43 -5.03
C SER A 69 -13.17 -11.23 -5.97
N PRO A 70 -12.88 -11.46 -7.27
CA PRO A 70 -12.94 -10.41 -8.29
C PRO A 70 -14.27 -9.64 -8.25
N GLN A 71 -15.40 -10.33 -8.08
CA GLN A 71 -16.72 -9.70 -7.98
C GLN A 71 -16.81 -8.72 -6.79
N TYR A 72 -16.25 -9.08 -5.64
CA TYR A 72 -16.22 -8.18 -4.48
C TYR A 72 -15.30 -6.98 -4.72
N GLN A 73 -14.13 -7.20 -5.31
CA GLN A 73 -13.18 -6.14 -5.66
C GLN A 73 -13.78 -5.13 -6.65
N GLN A 74 -14.53 -5.58 -7.66
CA GLN A 74 -15.25 -4.69 -8.59
C GLN A 74 -16.22 -3.76 -7.87
N ARG A 75 -16.91 -4.25 -6.83
CA ARG A 75 -17.83 -3.43 -6.03
C ARG A 75 -17.08 -2.40 -5.18
N LEU A 76 -15.93 -2.79 -4.62
CA LEU A 76 -15.09 -1.88 -3.84
C LEU A 76 -14.47 -0.77 -4.71
N ALA A 77 -14.16 -1.07 -5.96
CA ALA A 77 -13.57 -0.12 -6.90
C ALA A 77 -14.44 1.12 -7.15
N GLY A 78 -15.77 1.05 -6.98
CA GLY A 78 -16.65 2.21 -7.02
C GLY A 78 -16.58 3.05 -8.31
N GLY A 79 -16.24 2.44 -9.45
CA GLY A 79 -16.09 3.12 -10.74
C GLY A 79 -14.72 3.75 -11.00
N ALA A 80 -13.73 3.53 -10.13
CA ALA A 80 -12.37 4.04 -10.31
C ALA A 80 -11.58 3.39 -11.46
N TYR A 81 -12.06 2.26 -11.99
CA TYR A 81 -11.36 1.46 -12.99
C TYR A 81 -12.20 1.25 -14.25
N SER A 82 -11.54 1.18 -15.40
CA SER A 82 -12.16 0.84 -16.67
C SER A 82 -12.65 -0.61 -16.71
N PRO A 83 -13.62 -0.95 -17.58
CA PRO A 83 -14.06 -2.35 -17.75
C PRO A 83 -12.91 -3.32 -18.04
N GLU A 84 -11.90 -2.90 -18.81
CA GLU A 84 -10.73 -3.71 -19.13
C GLU A 84 -9.85 -3.99 -17.91
N GLN A 85 -9.71 -3.02 -17.00
CA GLN A 85 -9.00 -3.20 -15.73
C GLN A 85 -9.78 -4.15 -14.80
N LEU A 86 -11.10 -3.96 -14.69
CA LEU A 86 -11.97 -4.80 -13.86
C LEU A 86 -12.04 -6.25 -14.34
N ALA A 87 -11.84 -6.50 -15.65
CA ALA A 87 -11.79 -7.84 -16.23
C ALA A 87 -10.50 -8.62 -15.87
N ARG A 88 -9.45 -7.94 -15.41
CA ARG A 88 -8.14 -8.56 -15.06
C ARG A 88 -7.99 -8.86 -13.57
N LEU A 89 -9.01 -8.56 -12.77
CA LEU A 89 -8.97 -8.76 -11.32
C LEU A 89 -8.74 -10.23 -10.98
N GLN A 90 -7.74 -10.45 -10.14
CA GLN A 90 -7.40 -11.76 -9.58
C GLN A 90 -7.94 -11.87 -8.15
N PRO A 91 -8.24 -13.06 -7.63
CA PRO A 91 -8.55 -13.22 -6.22
C PRO A 91 -7.42 -12.66 -5.33
N TYR A 92 -7.80 -12.01 -4.24
CA TYR A 92 -6.87 -11.29 -3.36
C TYR A 92 -7.03 -11.71 -1.89
N LEU A 93 -5.98 -12.27 -1.29
CA LEU A 93 -5.95 -12.63 0.13
C LEU A 93 -5.75 -11.35 0.95
N ALA A 94 -6.83 -10.87 1.57
CA ALA A 94 -6.92 -9.51 2.10
C ALA A 94 -6.66 -9.41 3.60
N SER A 95 -7.26 -10.31 4.39
CA SER A 95 -7.27 -10.17 5.85
C SER A 95 -6.92 -11.49 6.51
N LEU A 96 -5.66 -11.66 6.92
CA LEU A 96 -5.20 -12.81 7.70
C LEU A 96 -4.87 -12.38 9.13
N ALA A 97 -5.48 -13.05 10.10
CA ALA A 97 -5.22 -12.80 11.51
C ALA A 97 -5.11 -14.12 12.29
N VAL A 98 -4.15 -14.19 13.20
CA VAL A 98 -3.98 -15.29 14.15
C VAL A 98 -3.89 -14.70 15.55
N ARG A 99 -4.68 -15.24 16.47
CA ARG A 99 -4.67 -14.85 17.88
C ARG A 99 -3.29 -15.06 18.47
N GLU A 100 -2.89 -14.14 19.34
CA GLU A 100 -1.56 -14.12 19.92
C GLU A 100 -1.15 -15.45 20.56
N GLY A 101 -1.98 -16.01 21.44
CA GLY A 101 -1.73 -17.31 22.08
C GLY A 101 -1.80 -18.53 21.15
N ALA A 102 -2.19 -18.34 19.89
CA ALA A 102 -2.24 -19.39 18.87
C ALA A 102 -1.10 -19.27 17.82
N ARG A 103 -0.27 -18.22 17.91
CA ARG A 103 0.88 -18.03 17.01
C ARG A 103 1.94 -19.09 17.26
N GLY A 104 2.77 -19.35 16.25
CA GLY A 104 3.83 -20.37 16.32
C GLY A 104 3.34 -21.83 16.24
N ARG A 105 2.02 -22.06 16.14
CA ARG A 105 1.40 -23.41 16.12
C ARG A 105 0.94 -23.86 14.72
N GLY A 106 1.42 -23.22 13.66
CA GLY A 106 1.04 -23.55 12.27
C GLY A 106 -0.33 -23.01 11.82
N VAL A 107 -1.12 -22.35 12.69
CA VAL A 107 -2.47 -21.85 12.36
C VAL A 107 -2.50 -20.96 11.11
N GLY A 108 -1.54 -20.03 10.99
CA GLY A 108 -1.46 -19.15 9.83
C GLY A 108 -1.19 -19.91 8.53
N GLN A 109 -0.37 -20.96 8.58
CA GLN A 109 -0.07 -21.80 7.41
C GLN A 109 -1.31 -22.56 6.97
N SER A 110 -2.01 -23.22 7.90
CA SER A 110 -3.25 -23.93 7.59
C SER A 110 -4.31 -23.01 7.00
N LEU A 111 -4.42 -21.76 7.48
CA LEU A 111 -5.35 -20.77 6.93
C LEU A 111 -4.98 -20.40 5.49
N VAL A 112 -3.70 -20.14 5.20
CA VAL A 112 -3.24 -19.76 3.86
C VAL A 112 -3.42 -20.92 2.88
N GLU A 113 -3.02 -22.14 3.25
CA GLU A 113 -3.19 -23.33 2.42
C GLU A 113 -4.67 -23.61 2.11
N ALA A 114 -5.55 -23.50 3.11
CA ALA A 114 -6.98 -23.64 2.91
C ALA A 114 -7.57 -22.52 2.04
N ALA A 115 -7.05 -21.29 2.14
CA ALA A 115 -7.46 -20.18 1.28
C ALA A 115 -7.06 -20.42 -0.19
N VAL A 116 -5.83 -20.92 -0.43
CA VAL A 116 -5.37 -21.30 -1.76
C VAL A 116 -6.27 -22.39 -2.34
N GLU A 117 -6.57 -23.43 -1.56
CA GLU A 117 -7.43 -24.53 -2.01
C GLU A 117 -8.87 -24.05 -2.28
N ALA A 118 -9.43 -23.22 -1.40
CA ALA A 118 -10.75 -22.64 -1.60
C ALA A 118 -10.83 -21.88 -2.93
N VAL A 119 -9.83 -21.05 -3.25
CA VAL A 119 -9.74 -20.33 -4.53
C VAL A 119 -9.59 -21.28 -5.72
N ARG A 120 -8.76 -22.33 -5.62
CA ARG A 120 -8.60 -23.31 -6.70
C ARG A 120 -9.90 -24.06 -7.01
N SER A 121 -10.71 -24.28 -5.99
CA SER A 121 -12.02 -24.94 -6.11
C SER A 121 -13.17 -24.02 -6.51
N SER A 122 -12.93 -22.72 -6.66
CA SER A 122 -13.98 -21.73 -6.94
C SER A 122 -14.19 -21.48 -8.44
N ASP A 123 -15.32 -20.87 -8.77
CA ASP A 123 -15.66 -20.42 -10.13
C ASP A 123 -14.93 -19.13 -10.54
N TYR A 124 -14.16 -18.53 -9.61
CA TYR A 124 -13.36 -17.33 -9.84
C TYR A 124 -11.87 -17.58 -9.69
N ALA A 125 -11.43 -18.85 -9.77
CA ALA A 125 -10.02 -19.20 -9.85
C ALA A 125 -9.33 -18.36 -10.95
N GLY A 126 -8.31 -17.61 -10.56
CA GLY A 126 -7.51 -16.79 -11.46
C GLY A 126 -6.20 -17.47 -11.85
N GLU A 127 -5.41 -16.79 -12.67
CA GLU A 127 -4.01 -17.18 -12.94
C GLU A 127 -3.16 -17.10 -11.66
N HIS A 128 -3.50 -16.16 -10.76
CA HIS A 128 -2.77 -15.90 -9.53
C HIS A 128 -3.73 -15.68 -8.34
N LEU A 129 -3.24 -16.00 -7.14
CA LEU A 129 -3.79 -15.50 -5.88
C LEU A 129 -2.83 -14.43 -5.35
N LEU A 130 -3.30 -13.20 -5.26
CA LEU A 130 -2.46 -12.05 -4.91
C LEU A 130 -2.63 -11.67 -3.43
N LEU A 131 -1.58 -11.07 -2.87
CA LEU A 131 -1.62 -10.40 -1.58
C LEU A 131 -0.57 -9.30 -1.51
N GLY A 132 -0.85 -8.27 -0.74
CA GLY A 132 0.08 -7.22 -0.34
C GLY A 132 0.49 -7.42 1.11
N VAL A 133 1.79 -7.29 1.39
CA VAL A 133 2.32 -7.31 2.75
C VAL A 133 3.40 -6.25 2.90
N THR A 134 3.39 -5.53 4.01
CA THR A 134 4.48 -4.61 4.33
C THR A 134 5.73 -5.41 4.65
N GLU A 135 6.88 -5.01 4.10
CA GLU A 135 8.16 -5.73 4.31
C GLU A 135 8.55 -5.86 5.80
N THR A 136 8.14 -4.91 6.63
CA THR A 136 8.40 -4.93 8.08
C THR A 136 7.68 -6.06 8.80
N ASN A 137 6.62 -6.62 8.19
CA ASN A 137 5.93 -7.79 8.68
C ASN A 137 6.66 -9.09 8.27
N SER A 138 7.90 -9.23 8.73
CA SER A 138 8.77 -10.35 8.35
C SER A 138 8.19 -11.73 8.71
N ALA A 139 7.33 -11.80 9.73
CA ALA A 139 6.63 -13.03 10.10
C ALA A 139 5.62 -13.46 9.03
N ALA A 140 4.86 -12.51 8.47
CA ALA A 140 3.91 -12.77 7.38
C ALA A 140 4.64 -13.06 6.06
N VAL A 141 5.70 -12.32 5.72
CA VAL A 141 6.52 -12.59 4.52
C VAL A 141 7.03 -14.04 4.54
N ARG A 142 7.69 -14.46 5.63
CA ARG A 142 8.17 -15.84 5.77
C ARG A 142 7.05 -16.88 5.74
N LEU A 143 5.85 -16.53 6.21
CA LEU A 143 4.69 -17.41 6.13
C LEU A 143 4.27 -17.62 4.68
N TYR A 144 4.11 -16.54 3.92
CA TYR A 144 3.70 -16.62 2.51
C TYR A 144 4.74 -17.34 1.66
N GLU A 145 6.03 -17.06 1.84
CA GLU A 145 7.12 -17.78 1.17
C GLU A 145 7.08 -19.28 1.44
N ARG A 146 6.85 -19.70 2.70
CA ARG A 146 6.68 -21.13 3.04
C ARG A 146 5.46 -21.76 2.39
N CYS A 147 4.41 -20.97 2.16
CA CYS A 147 3.21 -21.41 1.45
C CYS A 147 3.37 -21.35 -0.09
N GLY A 148 4.57 -21.07 -0.61
CA GLY A 148 4.86 -21.07 -2.04
C GLY A 148 4.52 -19.77 -2.77
N PHE A 149 4.26 -18.67 -2.04
CA PHE A 149 4.10 -17.35 -2.66
C PHE A 149 5.47 -16.76 -3.01
N GLU A 150 5.53 -16.10 -4.16
CA GLU A 150 6.72 -15.43 -4.66
C GLU A 150 6.50 -13.90 -4.72
N THR A 151 7.58 -13.14 -4.55
CA THR A 151 7.50 -11.67 -4.65
C THR A 151 7.44 -11.26 -6.12
N LEU A 152 6.26 -10.80 -6.56
CA LEU A 152 6.05 -10.32 -7.93
C LEU A 152 6.52 -8.87 -8.15
N SER A 153 6.40 -8.03 -7.13
CA SER A 153 6.84 -6.63 -7.17
C SER A 153 7.03 -6.08 -5.76
N ILE A 154 7.85 -5.04 -5.65
CA ILE A 154 7.99 -4.18 -4.48
C ILE A 154 8.06 -2.74 -4.98
N TYR A 155 7.56 -1.75 -4.25
CA TYR A 155 7.75 -0.35 -4.62
C TYR A 155 9.20 0.08 -4.35
N GLY A 156 9.92 0.63 -5.33
CA GLY A 156 11.34 1.00 -5.12
C GLY A 156 12.35 -0.13 -5.40
N GLY A 157 11.90 -1.23 -6.00
CA GLY A 157 12.67 -2.43 -6.31
C GLY A 157 13.58 -2.33 -7.52
N ARG A 158 14.45 -3.33 -7.66
CA ARG A 158 15.32 -3.48 -8.83
C ARG A 158 14.50 -3.75 -10.09
N VAL A 159 14.90 -3.10 -11.18
CA VAL A 159 14.23 -3.26 -12.48
C VAL A 159 15.00 -4.22 -13.37
N LEU A 160 14.25 -5.06 -14.08
CA LEU A 160 14.74 -5.89 -15.15
C LEU A 160 15.21 -4.97 -16.28
N ARG A 161 16.37 -5.27 -16.85
CA ARG A 161 16.95 -4.50 -17.95
C ARG A 161 17.20 -5.40 -19.14
N ASP A 162 17.03 -4.86 -20.34
CA ASP A 162 17.35 -5.54 -21.58
C ASP A 162 18.87 -5.56 -21.84
N ALA A 163 19.28 -6.15 -22.97
CA ALA A 163 20.70 -6.23 -23.36
C ALA A 163 21.38 -4.86 -23.56
N ALA A 164 20.60 -3.78 -23.78
CA ALA A 164 21.11 -2.41 -23.88
C ALA A 164 21.15 -1.69 -22.52
N GLY A 165 20.72 -2.35 -21.44
CA GLY A 165 20.63 -1.76 -20.11
C GLY A 165 19.37 -0.90 -19.89
N THR A 166 18.42 -0.91 -20.82
CA THR A 166 17.16 -0.15 -20.70
C THR A 166 16.19 -0.91 -19.80
N ALA A 167 15.46 -0.20 -18.94
CA ALA A 167 14.46 -0.83 -18.09
C ALA A 167 13.35 -1.46 -18.95
N VAL A 168 13.09 -2.74 -18.74
CA VAL A 168 12.00 -3.46 -19.41
C VAL A 168 10.68 -2.95 -18.83
N ILE A 169 9.84 -2.38 -19.68
CA ILE A 169 8.49 -1.94 -19.32
C ILE A 169 7.54 -3.08 -19.65
N GLY A 170 6.75 -3.51 -18.67
CA GLY A 170 5.87 -4.65 -18.82
C GLY A 170 4.64 -4.58 -17.95
N LYS A 171 3.70 -5.49 -18.20
CA LYS A 171 2.54 -5.68 -17.32
C LYS A 171 2.99 -6.47 -16.11
N GLN A 172 3.53 -5.79 -15.10
CA GLN A 172 3.56 -6.39 -13.77
C GLN A 172 2.18 -6.28 -13.13
N PHE A 173 1.86 -7.22 -12.23
CA PHE A 173 0.72 -7.09 -11.33
C PHE A 173 1.01 -5.97 -10.32
N GLU A 174 0.86 -4.72 -10.77
CA GLU A 174 0.79 -3.54 -9.91
C GLU A 174 -0.68 -3.29 -9.65
N GLU A 175 -1.14 -3.58 -8.43
CA GLU A 175 -2.50 -3.40 -7.91
C GLU A 175 -3.38 -2.42 -8.70
N HIS A 176 -4.14 -2.94 -9.68
CA HIS A 176 -5.11 -2.18 -10.48
C HIS A 176 -4.54 -1.02 -11.31
N ASN A 177 -3.22 -0.94 -11.46
CA ASN A 177 -2.56 0.08 -12.25
C ASN A 177 -2.76 -0.19 -13.76
N SER A 178 -3.36 0.75 -14.49
CA SER A 178 -3.48 0.65 -15.95
C SER A 178 -2.20 0.99 -16.68
N LEU A 179 -1.23 1.65 -16.03
CA LEU A 179 0.04 2.03 -16.63
C LEU A 179 1.06 0.91 -16.42
N PRO A 180 1.64 0.33 -17.48
CA PRO A 180 2.70 -0.66 -17.33
C PRO A 180 3.95 0.01 -16.75
N GLY A 181 4.42 -0.50 -15.61
CA GLY A 181 5.63 -0.05 -14.93
C GLY A 181 6.89 -0.84 -15.33
N PRO A 182 8.06 -0.42 -14.84
CA PRO A 182 9.29 -1.20 -14.94
C PRO A 182 9.14 -2.57 -14.28
N VAL A 183 9.56 -3.63 -14.99
CA VAL A 183 9.45 -5.02 -14.50
C VAL A 183 10.44 -5.27 -13.38
N TYR A 184 10.01 -5.91 -12.30
CA TYR A 184 10.83 -6.33 -11.16
C TYR A 184 11.81 -7.42 -11.57
N ALA A 185 13.09 -7.20 -11.27
CA ALA A 185 14.17 -8.16 -11.54
C ALA A 185 14.32 -9.25 -10.46
N GLY A 186 13.54 -9.19 -9.38
CA GLY A 186 13.86 -9.94 -8.17
C GLY A 186 15.03 -9.33 -7.40
N GLY A 187 15.47 -10.01 -6.34
CA GLY A 187 16.64 -9.61 -5.54
C GLY A 187 16.46 -8.37 -4.66
N GLY A 188 15.22 -7.89 -4.49
CA GLY A 188 14.86 -6.83 -3.55
C GLY A 188 15.11 -5.43 -4.10
N TYR A 189 15.42 -4.51 -3.18
CA TYR A 189 15.57 -3.10 -3.47
C TYR A 189 16.86 -2.77 -4.23
N THR A 190 16.86 -1.64 -4.93
CA THR A 190 18.12 -1.03 -5.35
C THR A 190 18.95 -0.64 -4.12
N LEU A 191 20.26 -0.45 -4.30
CA LEU A 191 21.15 -0.05 -3.20
C LEU A 191 20.70 1.28 -2.58
N LEU A 192 20.29 2.24 -3.41
CA LEU A 192 19.83 3.52 -2.93
C LEU A 192 18.47 3.42 -2.24
N SER A 193 17.49 2.68 -2.79
CA SER A 193 16.20 2.49 -2.12
C SER A 193 16.36 1.84 -0.74
N ALA A 194 17.27 0.86 -0.60
CA ALA A 194 17.61 0.29 0.69
C ALA A 194 18.26 1.30 1.65
N ALA A 195 19.17 2.13 1.12
CA ALA A 195 19.81 3.17 1.91
C ALA A 195 18.85 4.26 2.39
N ILE A 196 17.84 4.65 1.58
CA ILE A 196 16.81 5.62 1.97
C ILE A 196 16.08 5.16 3.23
N ARG A 197 15.80 3.86 3.36
CA ARG A 197 15.19 3.29 4.58
C ARG A 197 16.13 3.30 5.78
N GLY A 198 17.44 3.19 5.54
CA GLY A 198 18.48 3.36 6.55
C GLY A 198 18.78 4.82 6.92
N GLY A 199 18.14 5.78 6.25
CA GLY A 199 18.25 7.21 6.51
C GLY A 199 19.48 7.89 5.88
N PRO A 200 19.65 9.21 6.14
CA PRO A 200 20.62 10.04 5.43
C PRO A 200 22.08 9.54 5.46
N PRO A 201 22.62 8.98 6.57
CA PRO A 201 23.99 8.47 6.59
C PRO A 201 24.22 7.28 5.64
N ALA A 202 23.22 6.43 5.44
CA ALA A 202 23.30 5.34 4.47
C ALA A 202 23.22 5.88 3.04
N VAL A 203 22.32 6.83 2.79
CA VAL A 203 22.19 7.49 1.48
C VAL A 203 23.48 8.18 1.07
N ARG A 204 24.13 8.95 1.98
CA ARG A 204 25.42 9.59 1.69
C ARG A 204 26.48 8.58 1.25
N ARG A 205 26.61 7.45 1.96
CA ARG A 205 27.58 6.39 1.62
C ARG A 205 27.33 5.81 0.23
N VAL A 206 26.07 5.54 -0.11
CA VAL A 206 25.72 5.03 -1.45
C VAL A 206 26.02 6.06 -2.53
N LEU A 207 25.63 7.32 -2.33
CA LEU A 207 25.86 8.38 -3.33
C LEU A 207 27.34 8.73 -3.49
N GLN A 208 28.16 8.60 -2.44
CA GLN A 208 29.61 8.75 -2.54
C GLN A 208 30.25 7.64 -3.38
N ALA A 209 29.78 6.40 -3.21
CA ALA A 209 30.31 5.25 -3.96
C ALA A 209 29.76 5.17 -5.40
N GLN A 210 28.49 5.54 -5.59
CA GLN A 210 27.77 5.46 -6.85
C GLN A 210 26.85 6.69 -7.02
N PRO A 211 27.39 7.84 -7.46
CA PRO A 211 26.59 9.07 -7.64
C PRO A 211 25.39 8.89 -8.58
N GLY A 212 25.54 8.05 -9.61
CA GLY A 212 24.47 7.74 -10.57
C GLY A 212 23.25 7.02 -9.97
N ALA A 213 23.38 6.44 -8.77
CA ALA A 213 22.28 5.72 -8.12
C ALA A 213 21.04 6.60 -7.87
N ALA A 214 21.23 7.92 -7.71
CA ALA A 214 20.13 8.88 -7.53
C ALA A 214 19.17 8.96 -8.72
N ARG A 215 19.63 8.55 -9.92
CA ARG A 215 18.89 8.61 -11.18
C ARG A 215 18.30 7.25 -11.59
N GLU A 216 18.45 6.23 -10.75
CA GLU A 216 17.90 4.92 -11.05
C GLU A 216 16.37 4.97 -11.04
N VAL A 217 15.77 4.44 -12.11
CA VAL A 217 14.35 4.10 -12.14
C VAL A 217 14.15 2.78 -11.41
N THR A 218 13.15 2.74 -10.55
CA THR A 218 12.77 1.57 -9.77
C THR A 218 11.40 1.03 -10.20
N THR A 219 11.05 -0.18 -9.75
CA THR A 219 9.69 -0.73 -9.92
C THR A 219 8.63 0.20 -9.31
N GLY A 220 7.44 0.19 -9.88
CA GLY A 220 6.43 1.21 -9.60
C GLY A 220 6.72 2.55 -10.26
N GLY A 221 7.68 2.63 -11.20
CA GLY A 221 8.07 3.86 -11.89
C GLY A 221 8.68 4.92 -10.97
N ALA A 222 9.00 4.56 -9.73
CA ALA A 222 9.39 5.49 -8.69
C ALA A 222 10.84 5.96 -8.86
N THR A 223 11.04 7.26 -8.67
CA THR A 223 12.36 7.88 -8.49
C THR A 223 12.81 7.79 -7.02
N ALA A 224 14.07 8.08 -6.73
CA ALA A 224 14.55 8.14 -5.34
C ALA A 224 13.73 9.13 -4.46
N LEU A 225 13.25 10.24 -5.03
CA LEU A 225 12.41 11.21 -4.33
C LEU A 225 11.02 10.64 -4.00
N HIS A 226 10.46 9.81 -4.87
CA HIS A 226 9.22 9.08 -4.58
C HIS A 226 9.43 8.07 -3.43
N VAL A 227 10.55 7.36 -3.43
CA VAL A 227 10.87 6.37 -2.37
C VAL A 227 11.02 7.04 -1.00
N CYS A 228 11.59 8.25 -0.93
CA CYS A 228 11.58 9.06 0.29
C CYS A 228 10.16 9.33 0.82
N GLY A 229 9.19 9.53 -0.07
CA GLY A 229 7.79 9.76 0.26
C GLY A 229 7.03 8.55 0.78
N MET A 230 7.68 7.39 1.00
CA MET A 230 7.02 6.16 1.45
C MET A 230 7.13 5.88 2.96
N SER A 231 8.00 6.59 3.69
CA SER A 231 8.17 6.36 5.13
C SER A 231 8.76 7.56 5.86
N ARG A 232 8.53 7.63 7.18
CA ARG A 232 9.14 8.65 8.07
C ARG A 232 10.67 8.59 8.12
N ALA A 233 11.26 7.40 7.98
CA ALA A 233 12.71 7.28 7.89
C ALA A 233 13.23 7.79 6.54
N GLY A 234 12.51 7.46 5.46
CA GLY A 234 12.86 7.85 4.10
C GLY A 234 12.79 9.35 3.85
N GLU A 235 11.77 10.04 4.38
CA GLU A 235 11.54 11.47 4.15
C GLU A 235 12.72 12.33 4.65
N MET A 236 13.50 11.83 5.61
CA MET A 236 14.71 12.49 6.12
C MET A 236 15.79 12.64 5.04
N SER A 237 15.76 11.81 4.00
CA SER A 237 16.74 11.83 2.91
C SER A 237 16.33 12.72 1.73
N THR A 238 15.12 13.30 1.76
CA THR A 238 14.60 14.11 0.64
C THR A 238 15.51 15.30 0.32
N ALA A 239 15.93 16.08 1.33
CA ALA A 239 16.80 17.25 1.13
C ALA A 239 18.15 16.84 0.52
N LEU A 240 18.74 15.76 1.03
CA LEU A 240 20.01 15.22 0.56
C LEU A 240 19.94 14.78 -0.90
N LEU A 241 18.84 14.13 -1.31
CA LEU A 241 18.66 13.71 -2.70
C LEU A 241 18.42 14.89 -3.63
N LEU A 242 17.68 15.90 -3.20
CA LEU A 242 17.50 17.13 -3.98
C LEU A 242 18.84 17.85 -4.19
N GLU A 243 19.68 17.93 -3.16
CA GLU A 243 21.02 18.48 -3.26
C GLU A 243 21.89 17.67 -4.23
N ALA A 244 21.88 16.33 -4.11
CA ALA A 244 22.67 15.44 -4.96
C ALA A 244 22.22 15.45 -6.43
N LEU A 245 20.92 15.63 -6.69
CA LEU A 245 20.36 15.70 -8.04
C LEU A 245 20.50 17.11 -8.64
N GLY A 246 20.51 18.16 -7.82
CA GLY A 246 20.64 19.54 -8.27
C GLY A 246 19.54 19.94 -9.26
N ALA A 247 19.93 20.53 -10.39
CA ALA A 247 19.00 20.93 -11.45
C ALA A 247 18.31 19.73 -12.16
N ASP A 248 18.89 18.52 -12.05
CA ASP A 248 18.33 17.30 -12.65
C ASP A 248 17.27 16.64 -11.75
N ALA A 249 16.94 17.25 -10.61
CA ALA A 249 15.89 16.77 -9.73
C ALA A 249 14.51 16.99 -10.37
N ASP A 250 14.00 15.95 -11.03
CA ASP A 250 12.61 15.97 -11.53
C ASP A 250 11.62 15.76 -10.37
N VAL A 251 11.16 16.87 -9.81
CA VAL A 251 10.17 16.92 -8.72
C VAL A 251 8.74 16.74 -9.22
N GLU A 252 8.52 16.76 -10.54
CA GLU A 252 7.22 16.59 -11.18
C GLU A 252 7.05 15.23 -11.86
N ALA A 253 8.11 14.41 -11.87
CA ALA A 253 8.06 13.02 -12.29
C ALA A 253 6.88 12.32 -11.62
N THR A 254 6.18 11.48 -12.37
CA THR A 254 5.08 10.68 -11.83
C THR A 254 5.50 9.23 -11.78
N ASP A 255 5.24 8.59 -10.64
CA ASP A 255 5.35 7.14 -10.54
C ASP A 255 4.22 6.43 -11.30
N ALA A 256 4.20 5.10 -11.25
CA ALA A 256 3.25 4.30 -11.99
C ALA A 256 1.80 4.49 -11.51
N TRP A 257 1.56 5.03 -10.30
CA TRP A 257 0.24 5.43 -9.80
C TRP A 257 -0.10 6.90 -10.09
N GLY A 258 0.73 7.56 -10.91
CA GLY A 258 0.61 8.96 -11.27
C GLY A 258 0.72 9.93 -10.11
N TYR A 259 1.38 9.52 -9.02
CA TYR A 259 1.74 10.41 -7.93
C TYR A 259 3.09 11.05 -8.22
N THR A 260 3.24 12.33 -7.92
CA THR A 260 4.54 13.00 -7.81
C THR A 260 5.19 12.71 -6.45
N PRO A 261 6.50 12.99 -6.27
CA PRO A 261 7.13 12.87 -4.97
C PRO A 261 6.41 13.67 -3.87
N LEU A 262 5.95 14.91 -4.17
CA LEU A 262 5.22 15.71 -3.17
C LEU A 262 3.89 15.05 -2.80
N GLN A 263 3.17 14.51 -3.78
CA GLN A 263 1.89 13.83 -3.53
C GLN A 263 2.09 12.56 -2.69
N ARG A 264 3.20 11.83 -2.84
CA ARG A 264 3.56 10.71 -1.94
C ARG A 264 3.82 11.15 -0.51
N HIS A 265 4.52 12.27 -0.30
CA HIS A 265 4.68 12.83 1.04
C HIS A 265 3.34 13.23 1.65
N ALA A 266 2.47 13.87 0.86
CA ALA A 266 1.13 14.25 1.29
C ALA A 266 0.22 13.06 1.61
N SER A 267 0.24 12.00 0.80
CA SER A 267 -0.57 10.81 1.02
C SER A 267 -0.12 9.98 2.22
N ASN A 268 1.08 10.23 2.75
CA ASN A 268 1.66 9.49 3.88
C ASN A 268 1.90 10.37 5.13
N ASN A 269 1.44 11.62 5.12
CA ASN A 269 1.62 12.61 6.20
C ASN A 269 3.09 12.89 6.56
N LEU A 270 3.96 12.99 5.55
CA LEU A 270 5.41 13.16 5.68
C LEU A 270 5.80 14.63 5.52
N ALA A 271 5.64 15.39 6.60
CA ALA A 271 5.82 16.84 6.61
C ALA A 271 7.27 17.28 6.38
N VAL A 272 8.26 16.51 6.89
CA VAL A 272 9.67 16.90 6.79
C VAL A 272 10.14 16.77 5.35
N GLY A 273 9.80 15.69 4.67
CA GLY A 273 10.12 15.55 3.26
C GLY A 273 9.35 16.52 2.37
N ALA A 274 8.06 16.78 2.68
CA ALA A 274 7.29 17.83 2.01
C ALA A 274 7.88 19.24 2.23
N GLN A 275 8.67 19.45 3.29
CA GLN A 275 9.41 20.70 3.56
C GLN A 275 10.79 20.77 2.95
N ALA A 276 11.54 19.67 2.98
CA ALA A 276 12.86 19.54 2.38
C ALA A 276 12.90 19.94 0.90
N GLY A 277 11.77 19.77 0.21
CA GLY A 277 11.53 20.17 -1.16
C GLY A 277 11.77 21.63 -1.54
N GLY A 278 11.85 22.55 -0.57
CA GLY A 278 12.08 23.98 -0.82
C GLY A 278 11.12 24.60 -1.87
N ARG A 279 11.58 25.63 -2.58
CA ARG A 279 10.84 26.23 -3.71
C ARG A 279 10.54 25.26 -4.87
N PRO A 280 11.42 24.31 -5.24
CA PRO A 280 11.18 23.40 -6.37
C PRO A 280 9.98 22.46 -6.17
N MET A 281 9.94 21.68 -5.07
CA MET A 281 8.82 20.77 -4.84
C MET A 281 7.54 21.50 -4.44
N ARG A 282 7.64 22.70 -3.87
CA ARG A 282 6.48 23.51 -3.48
C ARG A 282 6.09 24.52 -4.57
N SER A 283 6.48 24.29 -5.82
CA SER A 283 6.02 25.16 -6.91
C SER A 283 4.48 25.12 -6.98
N ARG A 284 3.84 26.20 -7.44
CA ARG A 284 2.37 26.20 -7.60
C ARG A 284 1.91 25.01 -8.43
N ALA A 285 2.70 24.59 -9.43
CA ALA A 285 2.43 23.41 -10.24
C ALA A 285 2.34 22.13 -9.40
N SER A 286 3.33 21.86 -8.54
CA SER A 286 3.36 20.69 -7.65
C SER A 286 2.19 20.67 -6.65
N HIS A 287 1.71 21.84 -6.24
CA HIS A 287 0.59 22.02 -5.31
C HIS A 287 -0.80 21.91 -5.93
N THR A 288 -0.93 22.14 -7.24
CA THR A 288 -2.21 22.13 -7.95
C THR A 288 -2.30 21.00 -8.97
N ARG A 289 -1.21 20.28 -9.23
CA ARG A 289 -1.19 19.17 -10.18
C ARG A 289 -2.13 18.06 -9.72
N PRO A 290 -3.08 17.61 -10.55
CA PRO A 290 -3.93 16.48 -10.24
C PRO A 290 -3.13 15.17 -10.19
N SER A 291 -3.36 14.33 -9.17
CA SER A 291 -2.85 12.96 -9.12
C SER A 291 -3.60 12.10 -10.11
N GLY A 292 -2.87 11.31 -10.91
CA GLY A 292 -3.46 10.50 -11.97
C GLY A 292 -3.45 9.02 -11.64
N LEU A 293 -4.59 8.47 -11.16
CA LEU A 293 -5.10 7.12 -11.44
C LEU A 293 -6.37 6.81 -10.63
N GLU A 294 -6.60 7.48 -9.50
CA GLU A 294 -7.85 7.38 -8.73
C GLU A 294 -9.05 8.14 -9.36
N GLY A 295 -8.87 8.75 -10.54
CA GLY A 295 -9.94 9.47 -11.26
C GLY A 295 -10.41 10.80 -10.64
N ARG A 296 -9.85 11.22 -9.50
CA ARG A 296 -10.26 12.45 -8.79
C ARG A 296 -9.41 13.68 -9.08
N GLY A 297 -8.19 13.48 -9.60
CA GLY A 297 -7.27 14.58 -9.92
C GLY A 297 -6.89 15.41 -8.69
N ASP A 298 -6.71 14.77 -7.53
CA ASP A 298 -6.40 15.48 -6.29
C ASP A 298 -4.97 16.03 -6.32
N SER A 299 -4.78 17.28 -5.92
CA SER A 299 -3.45 17.82 -5.70
C SER A 299 -2.82 17.32 -4.39
N ALA A 300 -1.52 17.52 -4.18
CA ALA A 300 -0.86 17.14 -2.93
C ALA A 300 -1.57 17.73 -1.70
N ARG A 301 -2.00 18.99 -1.78
CA ARG A 301 -2.79 19.64 -0.74
C ARG A 301 -4.17 19.00 -0.57
N ALA A 302 -4.87 18.71 -1.68
CA ALA A 302 -6.18 18.07 -1.64
C ALA A 302 -6.12 16.66 -1.03
N LEU A 303 -5.09 15.87 -1.35
CA LEU A 303 -4.81 14.58 -0.74
C LEU A 303 -4.59 14.71 0.77
N ALA A 304 -3.71 15.63 1.20
CA ALA A 304 -3.46 15.85 2.62
C ALA A 304 -4.73 16.27 3.38
N ARG A 305 -5.60 17.06 2.75
CA ARG A 305 -6.91 17.44 3.32
C ARG A 305 -7.86 16.25 3.42
N ARG A 306 -8.00 15.51 2.32
CA ARG A 306 -8.87 14.33 2.21
C ARG A 306 -8.54 13.29 3.29
N PHE A 307 -7.26 13.04 3.52
CA PHE A 307 -6.78 12.08 4.50
C PHE A 307 -6.56 12.67 5.90
N ARG A 308 -6.85 13.96 6.13
CA ARG A 308 -6.62 14.66 7.42
C ARG A 308 -5.17 14.58 7.90
N HIS A 309 -4.22 14.70 6.97
CA HIS A 309 -2.79 14.69 7.22
C HIS A 309 -2.30 16.07 7.65
N PHE A 310 -2.66 16.45 8.89
CA PHE A 310 -2.48 17.81 9.42
C PHE A 310 -1.03 18.29 9.43
N ALA A 311 -0.04 17.42 9.66
CA ALA A 311 1.36 17.84 9.67
C ALA A 311 1.80 18.32 8.27
N THR A 312 1.35 17.63 7.23
CA THR A 312 1.66 18.03 5.85
C THR A 312 0.79 19.20 5.38
N LEU A 313 -0.46 19.29 5.84
CA LEU A 313 -1.32 20.46 5.60
C LEU A 313 -0.73 21.75 6.18
N ARG A 314 -0.24 21.72 7.42
CA ARG A 314 0.43 22.88 8.05
C ARG A 314 1.60 23.36 7.20
N VAL A 315 2.38 22.42 6.68
CA VAL A 315 3.48 22.67 5.76
C VAL A 315 3.01 23.43 4.50
N PHE A 316 1.86 23.06 3.94
CA PHE A 316 1.28 23.73 2.77
C PHE A 316 0.69 25.10 3.10
N GLN A 317 -0.04 25.22 4.21
CA GLN A 317 -0.59 26.51 4.66
C GLN A 317 0.52 27.52 4.91
N GLN A 318 1.60 27.12 5.59
CA GLN A 318 2.76 27.98 5.83
C GLN A 318 3.35 28.50 4.51
N PHE A 319 3.48 27.63 3.50
CA PHE A 319 3.96 28.03 2.17
C PHE A 319 3.01 29.00 1.47
N GLU A 320 1.69 28.77 1.58
CA GLU A 320 0.65 29.64 1.01
C GLU A 320 0.72 31.04 1.64
N LEU A 321 0.77 31.11 2.96
CA LEU A 321 0.86 32.37 3.73
C LEU A 321 2.16 33.14 3.41
N GLU A 322 3.31 32.46 3.35
CA GLU A 322 4.60 33.07 2.95
C GLU A 322 4.59 33.67 1.54
N ARG A 323 3.70 33.16 0.67
CA ARG A 323 3.53 33.63 -0.72
C ARG A 323 2.40 34.65 -0.87
N GLY A 324 1.73 35.02 0.22
CA GLY A 324 0.55 35.88 0.19
C GLY A 324 -0.66 35.22 -0.48
N ILE A 325 -0.70 33.89 -0.55
CA ILE A 325 -1.84 33.13 -1.04
C ILE A 325 -2.79 32.93 0.15
N PRO A 326 -4.03 33.46 0.11
CA PRO A 326 -4.97 33.30 1.22
C PRO A 326 -5.40 31.84 1.36
N LEU A 327 -5.65 31.42 2.59
CA LEU A 327 -6.23 30.11 2.86
C LEU A 327 -7.68 30.05 2.34
N PRO A 328 -8.17 28.88 1.92
CA PRO A 328 -9.56 28.70 1.53
C PRO A 328 -10.54 29.13 2.63
N GLU A 329 -11.69 29.65 2.23
CA GLU A 329 -12.72 30.13 3.16
C GLU A 329 -13.12 29.03 4.16
N GLY A 330 -13.10 29.37 5.46
CA GLY A 330 -13.42 28.46 6.56
C GLY A 330 -12.26 27.55 7.01
N GLU A 331 -11.10 27.57 6.37
CA GLU A 331 -9.90 26.92 6.90
C GLU A 331 -9.23 27.81 7.96
N ILE A 332 -8.95 27.23 9.14
CA ILE A 332 -8.11 27.85 10.17
C ILE A 332 -6.64 27.53 9.91
N GLU A 333 -5.75 28.44 10.28
CA GLU A 333 -4.31 28.19 10.32
C GLU A 333 -4.02 27.10 11.37
N LEU A 334 -3.29 26.06 10.97
CA LEU A 334 -3.07 24.83 11.74
C LEU A 334 -1.78 24.82 12.55
#